data_AF-A0A1V4MT33-F1
#
_entry.id   AF-A0A1V4MT33-F1
#
_cell.length_a   1.000
_cell.length_b   1.000
_cell.length_c   1.000
_cell.angle_alpha   90.00
_cell.angle_beta   90.00
_cell.angle_gamma   90.00
#
_symmetry.space_group_name_H-M   'P 1'
#
loop_
_entity.id
_entity.type
_entity.pdbx_description
1 polymer ?
#
loop_
_entity_poly.entity_id
_entity_poly.type
_entity_poly.pdbx_seq_one_letter_code
_entity_poly.pdbx_strand_id
1 'polypeptide(L)'
;MFYGLEGRYPDSLEELASVDPRLPDLVCPSCSLAYEWDTDGFEGYLLGCPLPEDPDHGYVKDGVPYWPPDPSAWPGICHGNMTTLAAGLAQYFGMYNLYPAELEGLVAEGILDELPVCPECGGYYLYKTDCQTTYTVECPLPSDPNHGWITDGECSWPPDTSGCTEACRSNMCCLATAMAMYYGKENRYPEELRDLGASGIMENWYIPCPACGRIYNYWTDAEGQTYAIYCPLPWDPGHGSVYDGMIQLSPFPLYGIFPKDHVYPLQDSRTEVSNAAIPLFRPCRHHRGTHRSADCPRARVGGHRAGPVVP
;
A
#
# COMPACT_ATOMS: atom_id res chain seq x y z
N MET A 1 9.70 -22.37 29.08
CA MET A 1 9.51 -23.59 29.91
C MET A 1 10.63 -24.59 29.64
N PHE A 2 10.86 -25.01 28.39
CA PHE A 2 11.98 -25.88 28.00
C PHE A 2 13.35 -25.40 28.54
N TYR A 3 13.71 -24.13 28.27
CA TYR A 3 14.95 -23.53 28.78
C TYR A 3 15.08 -23.59 30.31
N GLY A 4 13.97 -23.48 31.04
CA GLY A 4 13.98 -23.58 32.50
C GLY A 4 14.21 -25.01 33.02
N LEU A 5 13.96 -26.04 32.20
CA LEU A 5 14.17 -27.44 32.53
C LEU A 5 15.57 -27.91 32.10
N GLU A 6 15.97 -27.57 30.88
CA GLU A 6 17.17 -28.12 30.23
C GLU A 6 18.37 -27.16 30.26
N GLY A 7 18.16 -25.89 30.65
CA GLY A 7 19.22 -24.87 30.67
C GLY A 7 19.76 -24.48 29.28
N ARG A 8 19.02 -24.81 28.21
CA ARG A 8 19.32 -24.49 26.81
C ARG A 8 18.04 -24.30 26.00
N TYR A 9 18.14 -23.67 24.83
CA TYR A 9 17.06 -23.72 23.85
C TYR A 9 17.00 -25.09 23.17
N PRO A 10 15.82 -25.55 22.72
CA PRO A 10 15.73 -26.81 22.00
C PRO A 10 16.45 -26.70 20.65
N ASP A 11 17.04 -27.82 20.21
CA ASP A 11 17.77 -27.88 18.94
C ASP A 11 16.80 -28.01 17.75
N SER A 12 15.57 -28.43 18.01
CA SER A 12 14.49 -28.55 17.03
C SER A 12 13.10 -28.46 17.69
N LEU A 13 12.05 -28.28 16.88
CA LEU A 13 10.67 -28.29 17.38
C LEU A 13 10.27 -29.61 18.02
N GLU A 14 10.82 -30.74 17.54
CA GLU A 14 10.52 -32.07 18.09
C GLU A 14 10.93 -32.20 19.56
N GLU A 15 11.99 -31.51 20.00
CA GLU A 15 12.40 -31.54 21.40
C GLU A 15 11.36 -30.90 22.33
N LEU A 16 10.56 -29.96 21.81
CA LEU A 16 9.46 -29.36 22.56
C LEU A 16 8.34 -30.35 22.88
N ALA A 17 8.28 -31.51 22.22
CA ALA A 17 7.34 -32.58 22.54
C ALA A 17 7.49 -33.09 23.98
N SER A 18 8.69 -32.97 24.56
CA SER A 18 8.96 -33.32 25.96
C SER A 18 8.24 -32.40 26.97
N VAL A 19 7.89 -31.18 26.54
CA VAL A 19 7.18 -30.18 27.34
C VAL A 19 5.67 -30.24 27.08
N ASP A 20 5.26 -30.20 25.81
CA ASP A 20 3.89 -30.47 25.38
C ASP A 20 3.93 -31.20 24.03
N PRO A 21 3.36 -32.41 23.93
CA PRO A 21 3.44 -33.26 22.75
C PRO A 21 2.80 -32.64 21.50
N ARG A 22 2.03 -31.54 21.62
CA ARG A 22 1.41 -30.83 20.50
C ARG A 22 2.24 -29.69 19.92
N LEU A 23 3.29 -29.26 20.61
CA LEU A 23 4.14 -28.14 20.15
C LEU A 23 4.83 -28.39 18.80
N PRO A 24 5.33 -29.60 18.49
CA PRO A 24 5.91 -29.88 17.18
C PRO A 24 4.89 -29.83 16.04
N ASP A 25 3.61 -30.05 16.34
CA ASP A 25 2.51 -30.08 15.37
C ASP A 25 1.86 -28.70 15.16
N LEU A 26 2.42 -27.65 15.75
CA LEU A 26 1.89 -26.30 15.56
C LEU A 26 2.11 -25.84 14.12
N VAL A 27 1.02 -25.40 13.50
CA VAL A 27 1.01 -24.81 12.18
C VAL A 27 0.61 -23.34 12.26
N CYS A 28 1.09 -22.54 11.32
CA CYS A 28 0.66 -21.18 11.13
C CYS A 28 -0.86 -21.16 10.83
N PRO A 29 -1.68 -20.42 11.59
CA PRO A 29 -3.13 -20.40 11.38
C PRO A 29 -3.50 -19.75 10.04
N SER A 30 -2.64 -18.89 9.49
CA SER A 30 -2.89 -18.16 8.25
C SER A 30 -2.60 -19.00 7.01
N CYS A 31 -1.51 -19.77 6.99
CA CYS A 31 -1.12 -20.57 5.81
C CYS A 31 -1.19 -22.09 6.01
N SER A 32 -1.46 -22.57 7.24
CA SER A 32 -1.49 -23.99 7.61
C SER A 32 -0.16 -24.74 7.43
N LEU A 33 0.96 -24.04 7.25
CA LEU A 33 2.30 -24.63 7.18
C LEU A 33 2.91 -24.77 8.58
N ALA A 34 3.75 -25.79 8.79
CA ALA A 34 4.51 -25.95 10.02
C ALA A 34 5.50 -24.79 10.20
N TYR A 35 5.70 -24.35 11.44
CA TYR A 35 6.70 -23.30 11.72
C TYR A 35 8.12 -23.80 11.48
N GLU A 36 8.99 -22.90 11.03
CA GLU A 36 10.43 -23.11 10.98
C GLU A 36 11.07 -22.69 12.30
N TRP A 37 12.03 -23.49 12.75
CA TRP A 37 12.81 -23.24 13.95
C TRP A 37 14.27 -23.12 13.57
N ASP A 38 14.87 -21.99 13.93
CA ASP A 38 16.30 -21.75 13.83
C ASP A 38 16.83 -21.34 15.20
N THR A 39 18.02 -21.82 15.56
CA THR A 39 18.63 -21.58 16.86
C THR A 39 20.14 -21.61 16.70
N ASP A 40 20.83 -20.75 17.44
CA ASP A 40 22.29 -20.80 17.54
C ASP A 40 22.77 -21.85 18.57
N GLY A 41 21.83 -22.54 19.23
CA GLY A 41 22.07 -23.56 20.25
C GLY A 41 22.43 -23.01 21.64
N PHE A 42 22.50 -21.69 21.82
CA PHE A 42 22.97 -21.08 23.06
C PHE A 42 22.09 -19.92 23.54
N GLU A 43 22.08 -18.82 22.79
CA GLU A 43 21.59 -17.53 23.27
C GLU A 43 20.32 -17.08 22.55
N GLY A 44 20.07 -17.58 21.34
CA GLY A 44 18.92 -17.15 20.58
C GLY A 44 18.20 -18.22 19.79
N TYR A 45 16.92 -17.95 19.53
CA TYR A 45 16.08 -18.74 18.66
C TYR A 45 15.14 -17.86 17.83
N LEU A 46 14.79 -18.35 16.65
CA LEU A 46 13.80 -17.81 15.75
C LEU A 46 12.75 -18.90 15.48
N LEU A 47 11.49 -18.59 15.75
CA LEU A 47 10.34 -19.41 15.38
C LEU A 47 9.53 -18.61 14.35
N GLY A 48 9.60 -18.97 13.07
CA GLY A 48 9.01 -18.20 11.96
C GLY A 48 8.03 -19.01 11.12
N CYS A 49 7.06 -18.33 10.50
CA CYS A 49 6.27 -18.94 9.42
C CYS A 49 7.18 -19.19 8.20
N PRO A 50 7.13 -20.36 7.53
CA PRO A 50 8.00 -20.69 6.39
C PRO A 50 7.65 -19.94 5.09
N LEU A 51 6.63 -19.08 5.12
CA LEU A 51 6.33 -18.26 3.96
C LEU A 51 7.44 -17.22 3.79
N PRO A 52 7.80 -16.89 2.53
CA PRO A 52 8.75 -15.82 2.26
C PRO A 52 8.27 -14.51 2.90
N GLU A 53 9.20 -13.56 3.04
CA GLU A 53 8.99 -12.24 3.66
C GLU A 53 7.77 -11.45 3.12
N ASP A 54 7.20 -11.87 2.00
CA ASP A 54 5.92 -11.37 1.50
C ASP A 54 5.02 -12.51 0.96
N PRO A 55 3.89 -12.84 1.63
CA PRO A 55 3.41 -12.26 2.89
C PRO A 55 4.08 -12.92 4.11
N ASP A 56 4.93 -12.17 4.82
CA ASP A 56 5.40 -12.58 6.16
C ASP A 56 4.18 -12.69 7.09
N HIS A 57 4.06 -13.80 7.79
CA HIS A 57 3.04 -13.97 8.83
C HIS A 57 3.60 -13.77 10.23
N GLY A 58 4.86 -13.33 10.33
CA GLY A 58 5.58 -13.03 11.55
C GLY A 58 6.39 -14.19 12.11
N TYR A 59 7.17 -13.84 13.12
CA TYR A 59 8.07 -14.73 13.82
C TYR A 59 8.17 -14.35 15.30
N VAL A 60 8.72 -15.25 16.11
CA VAL A 60 9.13 -14.97 17.49
C VAL A 60 10.64 -15.11 17.54
N LYS A 61 11.33 -14.03 17.94
CA LYS A 61 12.78 -14.05 18.15
C LYS A 61 13.07 -13.83 19.62
N ASP A 62 13.71 -14.80 20.26
CA ASP A 62 14.12 -14.73 21.68
C ASP A 62 12.95 -14.42 22.64
N GLY A 63 11.77 -14.96 22.31
CA GLY A 63 10.53 -14.72 23.07
C GLY A 63 9.83 -13.40 22.77
N VAL A 64 10.41 -12.55 21.92
CA VAL A 64 9.79 -11.32 21.44
C VAL A 64 9.00 -11.61 20.17
N PRO A 65 7.68 -11.45 20.16
CA PRO A 65 6.88 -11.61 18.95
C PRO A 65 7.09 -10.43 18.00
N TYR A 66 7.31 -10.74 16.74
CA TYR A 66 7.35 -9.83 15.60
C TYR A 66 6.28 -10.28 14.62
N TRP A 67 5.14 -9.59 14.65
CA TRP A 67 4.11 -9.76 13.64
C TRP A 67 4.23 -8.57 12.70
N PRO A 68 4.28 -8.76 11.37
CA PRO A 68 4.02 -7.65 10.47
C PRO A 68 2.66 -7.08 10.86
N PRO A 69 2.49 -5.75 10.79
CA PRO A 69 1.19 -5.15 11.07
C PRO A 69 0.14 -5.80 10.17
N ASP A 70 -1.14 -5.77 10.54
CA ASP A 70 -2.17 -6.17 9.58
C ASP A 70 -2.01 -5.34 8.30
N PRO A 71 -2.22 -5.90 7.09
CA PRO A 71 -2.06 -5.17 5.83
C PRO A 71 -2.82 -3.84 5.77
N SER A 72 -3.92 -3.71 6.53
CA SER A 72 -4.67 -2.46 6.66
C SER A 72 -3.95 -1.35 7.45
N ALA A 73 -2.95 -1.69 8.27
CA ALA A 73 -2.16 -0.75 9.06
C ALA A 73 -0.83 -0.34 8.37
N TRP A 74 -0.41 -1.06 7.32
CA TRP A 74 0.83 -0.78 6.59
C TRP A 74 0.93 0.64 6.05
N PRO A 75 -0.12 1.25 5.44
CA PRO A 75 -0.03 2.62 4.97
C PRO A 75 0.27 3.61 6.11
N GLY A 76 -0.40 3.45 7.25
CA GLY A 76 -0.19 4.33 8.41
C GLY A 76 1.24 4.28 8.94
N ILE A 77 1.82 3.09 9.05
CA ILE A 77 3.21 2.91 9.49
C ILE A 77 4.19 3.43 8.44
N CYS A 78 3.92 3.16 7.16
CA CYS A 78 4.75 3.67 6.06
C CYS A 78 4.77 5.21 6.04
N HIS A 79 3.61 5.86 6.19
CA HIS A 79 3.51 7.32 6.33
C HIS A 79 4.27 7.83 7.56
N GLY A 80 4.19 7.13 8.69
CA GLY A 80 4.94 7.44 9.91
C GLY A 80 6.45 7.39 9.67
N ASN A 81 6.95 6.33 9.06
CA ASN A 81 8.37 6.15 8.73
C ASN A 81 8.89 7.24 7.78
N MET A 82 8.14 7.58 6.72
CA MET A 82 8.49 8.70 5.83
C MET A 82 8.51 10.04 6.57
N THR A 83 7.56 10.27 7.47
CA THR A 83 7.51 11.50 8.29
C THR A 83 8.71 11.59 9.24
N THR A 84 9.12 10.47 9.85
CA THR A 84 10.33 10.39 10.67
C THR A 84 11.58 10.71 9.84
N LEU A 85 11.71 10.15 8.63
CA LEU A 85 12.80 10.48 7.72
C LEU A 85 12.80 11.98 7.36
N ALA A 86 11.64 12.55 7.02
CA ALA A 86 11.50 13.97 6.72
C ALA A 86 11.92 14.87 7.90
N ALA A 87 11.54 14.51 9.13
CA ALA A 87 11.98 15.21 10.33
C ALA A 87 13.50 15.13 10.53
N GLY A 88 14.09 13.94 10.33
CA GLY A 88 15.53 13.75 10.38
C GLY A 88 16.27 14.58 9.32
N LEU A 89 15.75 14.66 8.09
CA LEU A 89 16.30 15.48 7.02
C LEU A 89 16.25 16.97 7.35
N ALA A 90 15.14 17.45 7.93
CA ALA A 90 15.02 18.84 8.38
C ALA A 90 16.03 19.17 9.50
N GLN A 91 16.24 18.24 10.44
CA GLN A 91 17.24 18.38 11.49
C GLN A 91 18.67 18.42 10.92
N TYR A 92 18.99 17.52 10.00
CA TYR A 92 20.28 17.49 9.31
C TYR A 92 20.52 18.81 8.56
N PHE A 93 19.52 19.30 7.83
CA PHE A 93 19.59 20.59 7.16
C PHE A 93 19.82 21.74 8.13
N GLY A 94 19.16 21.74 9.30
CA GLY A 94 19.37 22.74 10.34
C GLY A 94 20.81 22.77 10.89
N MET A 95 21.48 21.62 10.94
CA MET A 95 22.87 21.49 11.42
C MET A 95 23.90 21.88 10.35
N TYR A 96 23.69 21.44 9.11
CA TYR A 96 24.70 21.47 8.06
C TYR A 96 24.38 22.44 6.91
N ASN A 97 23.18 23.01 6.89
CA ASN A 97 22.67 23.88 5.83
C ASN A 97 22.75 23.23 4.43
N LEU A 98 22.57 21.92 4.39
CA LEU A 98 22.55 21.05 3.21
C LEU A 98 21.82 19.76 3.58
N TYR A 99 21.26 19.06 2.59
CA TYR A 99 20.67 17.73 2.79
C TYR A 99 21.74 16.64 2.60
N PRO A 100 21.67 15.52 3.34
CA PRO A 100 22.65 14.46 3.19
C PRO A 100 22.55 13.83 1.79
N ALA A 101 23.67 13.36 1.25
CA ALA A 101 23.67 12.74 -0.09
C ALA A 101 22.92 11.40 -0.12
N GLU A 102 22.88 10.69 1.01
CA GLU A 102 22.26 9.38 1.22
C GLU A 102 21.60 9.35 2.62
N LEU A 103 20.58 8.51 2.83
CA LEU A 103 19.83 8.50 4.11
C LEU A 103 20.69 8.03 5.29
N GLU A 104 21.70 7.20 5.05
CA GLU A 104 22.68 6.73 6.01
C GLU A 104 23.42 7.87 6.70
N GLY A 105 23.49 9.05 6.07
CA GLY A 105 24.00 10.27 6.69
C GLY A 105 23.22 10.66 7.96
N LEU A 106 21.92 10.37 8.05
CA LEU A 106 21.12 10.62 9.25
C LEU A 106 21.55 9.72 10.43
N VAL A 107 21.88 8.46 10.13
CA VAL A 107 22.36 7.50 11.14
C VAL A 107 23.80 7.81 11.55
N ALA A 108 24.67 8.12 10.59
CA ALA A 108 26.06 8.46 10.85
C ALA A 108 26.21 9.68 11.77
N GLU A 109 25.29 10.65 11.68
CA GLU A 109 25.25 11.84 12.54
C GLU A 109 24.46 11.63 13.84
N GLY A 110 23.91 10.43 14.08
CA GLY A 110 23.13 10.10 15.28
C GLY A 110 21.79 10.85 15.37
N ILE A 111 21.23 11.28 14.23
CA ILE A 111 19.89 11.87 14.14
C ILE A 111 18.82 10.76 14.20
N LEU A 112 19.11 9.62 13.59
CA LEU A 112 18.31 8.40 13.68
C LEU A 112 19.17 7.26 14.23
N ASP A 113 18.57 6.37 15.02
CA ASP A 113 19.25 5.16 15.50
C ASP A 113 19.46 4.15 14.37
N GLU A 114 18.45 4.00 13.49
CA GLU A 114 18.47 3.14 12.32
C GLU A 114 17.56 3.69 11.20
N LEU A 115 17.73 3.19 9.98
CA LEU A 115 16.87 3.54 8.86
C LEU A 115 15.59 2.69 8.88
N PRO A 116 14.39 3.29 8.90
CA PRO A 116 13.17 2.53 8.81
C PRO A 116 13.00 1.92 7.42
N VAL A 117 12.37 0.75 7.36
CA VAL A 117 11.95 0.09 6.12
C VAL A 117 10.44 0.26 5.88
N CYS A 118 9.98 0.02 4.66
CA CYS A 118 8.56 -0.08 4.35
C CYS A 118 8.00 -1.36 5.00
N PRO A 119 6.90 -1.29 5.76
CA PRO A 119 6.32 -2.48 6.40
C PRO A 119 5.70 -3.46 5.40
N GLU A 120 5.34 -3.01 4.19
CA GLU A 120 4.71 -3.86 3.18
C GLU A 120 5.72 -4.63 2.33
N CYS A 121 6.79 -3.99 1.87
CA CYS A 121 7.75 -4.65 0.97
C CYS A 121 9.13 -4.91 1.58
N GLY A 122 9.34 -4.55 2.86
CA GLY A 122 10.64 -4.67 3.54
C GLY A 122 11.76 -3.77 2.98
N GLY A 123 11.52 -3.03 1.89
CA GLY A 123 12.51 -2.20 1.23
C GLY A 123 12.76 -0.86 1.92
N TYR A 124 13.98 -0.34 1.79
CA TYR A 124 14.31 1.03 2.17
C TYR A 124 13.60 2.05 1.27
N TYR A 125 13.31 3.22 1.84
CA TYR A 125 12.68 4.33 1.12
C TYR A 125 13.59 4.87 0.02
N LEU A 126 12.98 5.20 -1.13
CA LEU A 126 13.68 5.85 -2.23
C LEU A 126 13.94 7.31 -1.87
N TYR A 127 15.21 7.67 -1.77
CA TYR A 127 15.64 9.03 -1.44
C TYR A 127 16.28 9.70 -2.64
N LYS A 128 15.85 10.93 -2.92
CA LYS A 128 16.38 11.79 -3.99
C LYS A 128 16.62 13.17 -3.42
N THR A 129 17.75 13.78 -3.73
CA THR A 129 18.06 15.16 -3.31
C THR A 129 18.99 15.84 -4.29
N ASP A 130 18.98 17.17 -4.30
CA ASP A 130 20.02 18.01 -4.93
C ASP A 130 21.16 18.37 -3.96
N CYS A 131 21.18 17.76 -2.76
CA CYS A 131 22.05 18.06 -1.62
C CYS A 131 21.89 19.48 -1.05
N GLN A 132 21.00 20.34 -1.58
CA GLN A 132 21.04 21.78 -1.29
C GLN A 132 19.71 22.37 -0.86
N THR A 133 18.65 22.12 -1.62
CA THR A 133 17.39 22.84 -1.45
C THR A 133 16.19 21.94 -1.45
N THR A 134 16.29 20.76 -2.07
CA THR A 134 15.15 19.86 -2.19
C THR A 134 15.51 18.42 -1.85
N TYR A 135 14.54 17.72 -1.29
CA TYR A 135 14.56 16.28 -1.12
C TYR A 135 13.20 15.65 -1.42
N THR A 136 13.23 14.37 -1.78
CA THR A 136 12.06 13.51 -1.86
C THR A 136 12.36 12.19 -1.17
N VAL A 137 11.43 11.74 -0.32
CA VAL A 137 11.40 10.39 0.27
C VAL A 137 10.15 9.71 -0.26
N GLU A 138 10.31 8.57 -0.93
CA GLU A 138 9.24 7.87 -1.65
C GLU A 138 9.18 6.41 -1.21
N CYS A 139 7.96 5.88 -1.04
CA CYS A 139 7.75 4.46 -0.79
C CYS A 139 8.26 3.64 -2.00
N PRO A 140 9.03 2.56 -1.81
CA PRO A 140 9.61 1.79 -2.91
C PRO A 140 8.61 0.90 -3.65
N LEU A 141 7.34 0.82 -3.20
CA LEU A 141 6.30 0.07 -3.89
C LEU A 141 6.06 0.61 -5.31
N PRO A 142 5.83 -0.27 -6.30
CA PRO A 142 5.44 0.15 -7.64
C PRO A 142 4.12 0.92 -7.59
N SER A 143 3.89 1.76 -8.59
CA SER A 143 3.02 2.94 -8.58
C SER A 143 1.52 2.78 -8.23
N ASP A 144 1.03 1.60 -7.84
CA ASP A 144 -0.29 1.42 -7.21
C ASP A 144 -0.40 0.03 -6.55
N PRO A 145 -0.74 -0.10 -5.26
CA PRO A 145 -0.76 0.97 -4.27
C PRO A 145 0.68 1.31 -3.86
N ASN A 146 1.20 2.48 -4.27
CA ASN A 146 2.34 3.04 -3.55
C ASN A 146 1.83 3.67 -2.25
N HIS A 147 2.65 3.82 -1.21
CA HIS A 147 2.23 4.53 0.01
C HIS A 147 2.47 6.05 -0.05
N GLY A 148 2.78 6.58 -1.23
CA GLY A 148 3.05 7.99 -1.44
C GLY A 148 4.51 8.40 -1.27
N TRP A 149 4.69 9.70 -1.10
CA TRP A 149 6.00 10.35 -0.96
C TRP A 149 5.89 11.65 -0.16
N ILE A 150 7.02 12.10 0.36
CA ILE A 150 7.20 13.44 0.94
C ILE A 150 8.23 14.19 0.12
N THR A 151 7.90 15.40 -0.34
CA THR A 151 8.85 16.32 -0.98
C THR A 151 8.94 17.60 -0.17
N ASP A 152 10.13 17.95 0.31
CA ASP A 152 10.37 19.19 1.08
C ASP A 152 9.41 19.38 2.28
N GLY A 153 9.06 18.27 2.93
CA GLY A 153 8.12 18.22 4.05
C GLY A 153 6.65 18.24 3.64
N GLU A 154 6.32 18.40 2.36
CA GLU A 154 4.96 18.28 1.83
C GLU A 154 4.62 16.81 1.58
N CYS A 155 3.62 16.31 2.30
CA CYS A 155 3.15 14.94 2.19
C CYS A 155 2.19 14.76 1.00
N SER A 156 2.41 13.72 0.21
CA SER A 156 1.52 13.29 -0.87
C SER A 156 1.17 11.81 -0.67
N TRP A 157 0.06 11.56 0.02
CA TRP A 157 -0.47 10.23 0.27
C TRP A 157 -1.51 9.86 -0.79
N PRO A 158 -1.44 8.66 -1.38
CA PRO A 158 -2.54 8.15 -2.19
C PRO A 158 -3.77 7.98 -1.29
N PRO A 159 -4.98 8.09 -1.87
CA PRO A 159 -6.20 7.86 -1.11
C PRO A 159 -6.16 6.46 -0.51
N ASP A 160 -6.38 6.39 0.80
CA ASP A 160 -6.46 5.13 1.53
C ASP A 160 -7.57 4.26 0.92
N THR A 161 -7.18 3.22 0.18
CA THR A 161 -8.10 2.25 -0.40
C THR A 161 -8.45 1.13 0.58
N SER A 162 -7.79 1.06 1.74
CA SER A 162 -8.08 0.07 2.76
C SER A 162 -9.48 0.35 3.34
N GLY A 163 -10.40 -0.60 3.14
CA GLY A 163 -11.83 -0.44 3.43
C GLY A 163 -12.68 0.14 2.29
N CYS A 164 -12.07 0.84 1.32
CA CYS A 164 -12.77 1.25 0.11
C CYS A 164 -13.12 0.07 -0.79
N THR A 165 -12.38 -1.05 -0.72
CA THR A 165 -12.68 -2.27 -1.49
C THR A 165 -14.05 -2.84 -1.16
N GLU A 166 -14.37 -3.04 0.13
CA GLU A 166 -15.65 -3.62 0.56
C GLU A 166 -16.82 -2.65 0.30
N ALA A 167 -16.62 -1.35 0.56
CA ALA A 167 -17.61 -0.34 0.21
C ALA A 167 -17.83 -0.25 -1.31
N CYS A 168 -16.75 -0.36 -2.11
CA CYS A 168 -16.84 -0.39 -3.56
C CYS A 168 -17.61 -1.62 -4.05
N ARG A 169 -17.34 -2.80 -3.49
CA ARG A 169 -18.06 -4.05 -3.78
C ARG A 169 -19.54 -3.94 -3.39
N SER A 170 -19.81 -3.39 -2.21
CA SER A 170 -21.18 -3.14 -1.74
C SER A 170 -21.96 -2.25 -2.71
N ASN A 171 -21.36 -1.14 -3.16
CA ASN A 171 -21.97 -0.26 -4.16
C ASN A 171 -22.25 -0.99 -5.49
N MET A 172 -21.32 -1.82 -5.97
CA MET A 172 -21.53 -2.62 -7.18
C MET A 172 -22.66 -3.65 -6.99
N CYS A 173 -22.78 -4.28 -5.81
CA CYS A 173 -23.89 -5.18 -5.48
C CYS A 173 -25.24 -4.45 -5.47
N CYS A 174 -25.29 -3.21 -4.94
CA CYS A 174 -26.49 -2.38 -4.97
C CYS A 174 -26.91 -2.08 -6.42
N LEU A 175 -25.97 -1.67 -7.26
CA LEU A 175 -26.23 -1.44 -8.69
C LEU A 175 -26.70 -2.73 -9.38
N ALA A 176 -26.04 -3.87 -9.15
CA ALA A 176 -26.43 -5.16 -9.70
C ALA A 176 -27.85 -5.58 -9.30
N THR A 177 -28.24 -5.32 -8.05
CA THR A 177 -29.61 -5.56 -7.57
C THR A 177 -30.61 -4.67 -8.30
N ALA A 178 -30.28 -3.39 -8.50
CA ALA A 178 -31.10 -2.47 -9.28
C ALA A 178 -31.24 -2.91 -10.74
N MET A 179 -30.19 -3.48 -11.35
CA MET A 179 -30.26 -4.06 -12.70
C MET A 179 -31.25 -5.22 -12.77
N ALA A 180 -31.24 -6.13 -11.80
CA ALA A 180 -32.18 -7.25 -11.75
C ALA A 180 -33.63 -6.76 -11.61
N MET A 181 -33.87 -5.74 -10.77
CA MET A 181 -35.19 -5.11 -10.64
C MET A 181 -35.64 -4.43 -11.95
N TYR A 182 -34.73 -3.73 -12.61
CA TYR A 182 -34.99 -3.07 -13.89
C TYR A 182 -35.34 -4.10 -14.97
N TYR A 183 -34.58 -5.19 -15.06
CA TYR A 183 -34.88 -6.29 -15.97
C TYR A 183 -36.24 -6.90 -15.68
N GLY A 184 -36.58 -7.14 -14.40
CA GLY A 184 -37.91 -7.65 -14.03
C GLY A 184 -39.06 -6.73 -14.42
N LYS A 185 -38.84 -5.42 -14.47
CA LYS A 185 -39.84 -4.40 -14.82
C LYS A 185 -39.96 -4.18 -16.34
N GLU A 186 -38.84 -4.04 -17.02
CA GLU A 186 -38.76 -3.60 -18.42
C GLU A 186 -38.43 -4.74 -19.39
N ASN A 187 -38.17 -5.95 -18.88
CA ASN A 187 -37.74 -7.14 -19.63
C ASN A 187 -36.49 -6.91 -20.51
N ARG A 188 -35.60 -6.04 -20.04
CA ARG A 188 -34.29 -5.71 -20.60
C ARG A 188 -33.45 -4.99 -19.54
N TYR A 189 -32.13 -5.02 -19.63
CA TYR A 189 -31.24 -4.16 -18.85
C TYR A 189 -31.27 -2.70 -19.37
N PRO A 190 -30.93 -1.71 -18.53
CA PRO A 190 -30.92 -0.31 -18.95
C PRO A 190 -29.86 -0.05 -20.02
N GLU A 191 -30.05 0.93 -20.89
CA GLU A 191 -29.02 1.31 -21.87
C GLU A 191 -27.89 2.10 -21.19
N GLU A 192 -28.25 2.88 -20.16
CA GLU A 192 -27.31 3.62 -19.33
C GLU A 192 -27.68 3.57 -17.85
N LEU A 193 -26.70 3.72 -16.94
CA LEU A 193 -26.96 3.77 -15.49
C LEU A 193 -28.03 4.79 -15.09
N ARG A 194 -28.12 5.92 -15.81
CA ARG A 194 -29.11 6.97 -15.53
C ARG A 194 -30.56 6.50 -15.70
N ASP A 195 -30.81 5.45 -16.47
CA ASP A 195 -32.14 4.88 -16.69
C ASP A 195 -32.67 4.22 -15.40
N LEU A 196 -31.79 3.77 -14.50
CA LEU A 196 -32.18 3.31 -13.16
C LEU A 196 -32.81 4.44 -12.33
N GLY A 197 -32.28 5.66 -12.46
CA GLY A 197 -32.86 6.85 -11.82
C GLY A 197 -34.18 7.25 -12.46
N ALA A 198 -34.21 7.32 -13.80
CA ALA A 198 -35.41 7.71 -14.55
C ALA A 198 -36.59 6.75 -14.34
N SER A 199 -36.32 5.46 -14.14
CA SER A 199 -37.32 4.43 -13.87
C SER A 199 -37.83 4.40 -12.42
N GLY A 200 -37.19 5.14 -11.51
CA GLY A 200 -37.48 5.16 -10.08
C GLY A 200 -36.99 3.93 -9.30
N ILE A 201 -36.16 3.08 -9.91
CA ILE A 201 -35.64 1.86 -9.27
C ILE A 201 -34.47 2.19 -8.34
N MET A 202 -33.58 3.11 -8.75
CA MET A 202 -32.45 3.56 -7.95
C MET A 202 -32.13 5.02 -8.23
N GLU A 203 -32.65 5.93 -7.41
CA GLU A 203 -32.44 7.37 -7.56
C GLU A 203 -30.96 7.78 -7.39
N ASN A 204 -30.19 7.02 -6.61
CA ASN A 204 -28.77 7.22 -6.35
C ASN A 204 -27.85 6.39 -7.27
N TRP A 205 -28.27 6.14 -8.53
CA TRP A 205 -27.49 5.40 -9.54
C TRP A 205 -26.08 5.95 -9.78
N TYR A 206 -25.83 7.22 -9.47
CA TYR A 206 -24.56 7.93 -9.62
C TYR A 206 -23.60 7.74 -8.43
N ILE A 207 -23.81 6.71 -7.60
CA ILE A 207 -22.96 6.41 -6.45
C ILE A 207 -21.49 6.21 -6.90
N PRO A 208 -20.54 7.04 -6.43
CA PRO A 208 -19.15 6.92 -6.87
C PRO A 208 -18.44 5.77 -6.16
N CYS A 209 -17.39 5.24 -6.79
CA CYS A 209 -16.45 4.38 -6.12
C CYS A 209 -15.77 5.15 -4.97
N PRO A 210 -15.77 4.63 -3.73
CA PRO A 210 -15.22 5.34 -2.57
C PRO A 210 -13.70 5.56 -2.66
N ALA A 211 -12.99 4.73 -3.42
CA ALA A 211 -11.54 4.86 -3.59
C ALA A 211 -11.14 5.91 -4.63
N CYS A 212 -11.75 5.90 -5.82
CA CYS A 212 -11.35 6.80 -6.91
C CYS A 212 -12.27 7.99 -7.14
N GLY A 213 -13.42 8.05 -6.45
CA GLY A 213 -14.42 9.11 -6.58
C GLY A 213 -15.15 9.14 -7.91
N ARG A 214 -14.92 8.16 -8.81
CA ARG A 214 -15.53 8.09 -10.15
C ARG A 214 -16.77 7.19 -10.15
N ILE A 215 -17.72 7.49 -11.01
CA ILE A 215 -18.89 6.64 -11.27
C ILE A 215 -18.43 5.34 -11.95
N TYR A 216 -19.05 4.22 -11.59
CA TYR A 216 -18.78 2.91 -12.16
C TYR A 216 -18.98 2.89 -13.68
N ASN A 217 -18.08 2.18 -14.38
CA ASN A 217 -18.27 1.94 -15.80
C ASN A 217 -19.39 0.91 -15.99
N TYR A 218 -20.25 1.16 -16.97
CA TYR A 218 -21.39 0.30 -17.27
C TYR A 218 -21.40 -0.05 -18.76
N TRP A 219 -21.83 -1.27 -19.06
CA TRP A 219 -22.03 -1.76 -20.40
C TRP A 219 -23.21 -2.73 -20.43
N THR A 220 -23.95 -2.75 -21.54
CA THR A 220 -24.95 -3.76 -21.88
C THR A 220 -24.84 -4.10 -23.37
N ASP A 221 -25.30 -5.27 -23.77
CA ASP A 221 -25.39 -5.65 -25.18
C ASP A 221 -26.54 -4.91 -25.90
N ALA A 222 -26.56 -4.99 -27.23
CA ALA A 222 -27.56 -4.28 -28.05
C ALA A 222 -28.99 -4.75 -27.77
N GLU A 223 -29.15 -6.01 -27.35
CA GLU A 223 -30.42 -6.63 -27.02
C GLU A 223 -30.85 -6.38 -25.55
N GLY A 224 -29.98 -5.78 -24.72
CA GLY A 224 -30.23 -5.55 -23.29
C GLY A 224 -30.43 -6.83 -22.50
N GLN A 225 -29.78 -7.92 -22.88
CA GLN A 225 -29.87 -9.26 -22.28
C GLN A 225 -28.70 -9.60 -21.37
N THR A 226 -27.57 -8.89 -21.50
CA THR A 226 -26.43 -9.00 -20.58
C THR A 226 -25.95 -7.62 -20.15
N TYR A 227 -25.33 -7.54 -18.96
CA TYR A 227 -24.72 -6.32 -18.48
C TYR A 227 -23.43 -6.57 -17.70
N ALA A 228 -22.63 -5.51 -17.62
CA ALA A 228 -21.47 -5.49 -16.76
C ALA A 228 -21.28 -4.13 -16.07
N ILE A 229 -20.77 -4.18 -14.84
CA ILE A 229 -20.41 -3.03 -14.02
C ILE A 229 -18.95 -3.18 -13.60
N TYR A 230 -18.13 -2.14 -13.76
CA TYR A 230 -16.71 -2.19 -13.42
C TYR A 230 -16.32 -1.00 -12.54
N CYS A 231 -15.45 -1.27 -11.56
CA CYS A 231 -14.75 -0.20 -10.88
C CYS A 231 -13.86 0.56 -11.90
N PRO A 232 -13.84 1.91 -11.87
CA PRO A 232 -13.00 2.70 -12.78
C PRO A 232 -11.51 2.68 -12.43
N LEU A 233 -11.13 2.08 -11.29
CA LEU A 233 -9.73 1.94 -10.93
C LEU A 233 -9.01 1.00 -11.90
N PRO A 234 -7.69 1.19 -12.09
CA PRO A 234 -6.88 0.24 -12.82
C PRO A 234 -7.06 -1.16 -12.25
N TRP A 235 -6.77 -2.16 -13.07
CA TRP A 235 -7.02 -3.56 -12.76
C TRP A 235 -6.19 -4.08 -11.57
N ASP A 236 -5.19 -3.32 -11.12
CA ASP A 236 -4.34 -3.71 -9.99
C ASP A 236 -4.01 -2.48 -9.11
N PRO A 237 -4.51 -2.39 -7.86
CA PRO A 237 -5.49 -3.29 -7.23
C PRO A 237 -6.92 -2.93 -7.69
N GLY A 238 -7.44 -3.67 -8.67
CA GLY A 238 -8.82 -3.47 -9.14
C GLY A 238 -9.83 -3.95 -8.10
N HIS A 239 -10.86 -3.15 -7.81
CA HIS A 239 -11.92 -3.54 -6.85
C HIS A 239 -12.91 -4.58 -7.39
N GLY A 240 -12.72 -5.05 -8.62
CA GLY A 240 -13.52 -6.09 -9.27
C GLY A 240 -14.57 -5.57 -10.24
N SER A 241 -15.45 -6.49 -10.64
CA SER A 241 -16.55 -6.22 -11.57
C SER A 241 -17.77 -7.09 -11.23
N VAL A 242 -18.92 -6.73 -11.80
CA VAL A 242 -20.12 -7.56 -11.82
C VAL A 242 -20.47 -7.85 -13.27
N TYR A 243 -20.74 -9.12 -13.59
CA TYR A 243 -21.23 -9.56 -14.89
C TYR A 243 -22.50 -10.39 -14.68
N ASP A 244 -23.63 -9.95 -15.21
CA ASP A 244 -24.94 -10.61 -15.05
C ASP A 244 -25.25 -11.01 -13.59
N GLY A 245 -24.95 -10.10 -12.66
CA GLY A 245 -25.16 -10.31 -11.21
C GLY A 245 -24.11 -11.17 -10.52
N MET A 246 -23.13 -11.72 -11.25
CA MET A 246 -22.01 -12.46 -10.68
C MET A 246 -20.85 -11.52 -10.36
N ILE A 247 -20.44 -11.48 -9.10
CA ILE A 247 -19.29 -10.69 -8.64
C ILE A 247 -17.99 -11.41 -9.01
N GLN A 248 -17.09 -10.71 -9.69
CA GLN A 248 -15.74 -11.16 -9.97
C GLN A 248 -14.74 -10.36 -9.14
N LEU A 249 -14.07 -11.06 -8.21
CA LEU A 249 -13.18 -10.46 -7.20
C LEU A 249 -11.73 -10.28 -7.67
N SER A 250 -11.38 -10.78 -8.85
CA SER A 250 -10.01 -10.77 -9.37
C SER A 250 -9.94 -10.14 -10.76
N PRO A 251 -8.84 -9.44 -11.09
CA PRO A 251 -8.55 -8.97 -12.44
C PRO A 251 -8.07 -10.14 -13.31
N PHE A 252 -8.85 -11.22 -13.42
CA PHE A 252 -8.61 -12.14 -14.52
C PHE A 252 -9.10 -11.44 -15.78
N PRO A 253 -8.23 -11.18 -16.76
CA PRO A 253 -8.68 -10.59 -18.00
C PRO A 253 -9.63 -11.59 -18.65
N LEU A 254 -10.88 -11.19 -18.81
CA LEU A 254 -11.88 -11.87 -19.65
C LEU A 254 -11.47 -11.73 -21.13
N TYR A 255 -10.27 -12.19 -21.49
CA TYR A 255 -9.80 -12.40 -22.85
C TYR A 255 -10.66 -13.51 -23.48
N GLY A 256 -11.89 -13.19 -23.84
CA GLY A 256 -12.80 -14.15 -24.46
C GLY A 256 -14.27 -13.76 -24.46
N ILE A 257 -14.71 -12.83 -23.59
CA ILE A 257 -16.13 -12.43 -23.51
C ILE A 257 -16.41 -11.12 -24.27
N PHE A 258 -15.40 -10.28 -24.49
CA PHE A 258 -15.57 -9.02 -25.22
C PHE A 258 -15.19 -9.13 -26.69
N PRO A 259 -16.00 -8.59 -27.62
CA PRO A 259 -15.57 -8.33 -28.98
C PRO A 259 -14.33 -7.42 -28.95
N LYS A 260 -13.26 -7.81 -29.63
CA LYS A 260 -11.97 -7.07 -29.69
C LYS A 260 -12.09 -5.64 -30.25
N ASP A 261 -13.26 -5.26 -30.74
CA ASP A 261 -13.49 -4.02 -31.48
C ASP A 261 -14.13 -2.90 -30.61
N HIS A 262 -14.47 -3.17 -29.34
CA HIS A 262 -14.93 -2.13 -28.42
C HIS A 262 -13.76 -1.46 -27.69
N VAL A 263 -13.16 -0.48 -28.37
CA VAL A 263 -12.37 0.56 -27.71
C VAL A 263 -13.36 1.42 -26.91
N TYR A 264 -13.28 1.38 -25.58
CA TYR A 264 -14.02 2.31 -24.73
C TYR A 264 -13.65 3.74 -25.14
N PRO A 265 -14.60 4.60 -25.55
CA PRO A 265 -14.32 6.02 -25.56
C PRO A 265 -14.06 6.40 -24.10
N LEU A 266 -12.82 6.77 -23.79
CA LEU A 266 -12.53 7.57 -22.61
C LEU A 266 -13.52 8.73 -22.64
N GLN A 267 -14.52 8.71 -21.75
CA GLN A 267 -15.39 9.86 -21.58
C GLN A 267 -14.49 11.02 -21.12
N ASP A 268 -14.18 11.91 -22.05
CA ASP A 268 -13.52 13.18 -21.76
C ASP A 268 -14.47 13.97 -20.84
N SER A 269 -14.09 14.11 -19.57
CA SER A 269 -14.88 14.69 -18.49
C SER A 269 -15.05 16.21 -18.60
N ARG A 270 -15.08 16.74 -19.84
CA ARG A 270 -15.20 18.17 -20.14
C ARG A 270 -16.60 18.64 -20.56
N THR A 271 -17.64 17.86 -20.34
CA THR A 271 -19.03 18.33 -20.54
C THR A 271 -19.79 18.50 -19.22
N GLU A 272 -19.84 19.76 -18.78
CA GLU A 272 -20.87 20.44 -17.99
C GLU A 272 -21.60 19.64 -16.89
N VAL A 273 -20.95 19.48 -15.73
CA VAL A 273 -21.68 19.51 -14.46
C VAL A 273 -21.90 20.99 -14.11
N SER A 274 -23.12 21.47 -14.34
CA SER A 274 -23.53 22.80 -13.90
C SER A 274 -23.66 22.83 -12.36
N ASN A 275 -22.76 23.60 -11.74
CA ASN A 275 -22.84 24.26 -10.44
C ASN A 275 -23.76 23.63 -9.35
N ALA A 276 -23.20 22.69 -8.59
CA ALA A 276 -23.50 22.58 -7.16
C ALA A 276 -22.18 22.83 -6.39
N ALA A 277 -22.14 23.94 -5.66
CA ALA A 277 -20.94 24.47 -5.02
C ALA A 277 -20.46 23.60 -3.85
N ILE A 278 -19.23 23.11 -3.93
CA ILE A 278 -18.45 22.63 -2.77
C ILE A 278 -17.37 23.70 -2.51
N PRO A 279 -17.25 24.28 -1.30
CA PRO A 279 -16.29 25.34 -1.03
C PRO A 279 -14.88 24.76 -0.80
N LEU A 280 -13.95 25.05 -1.71
CA LEU A 280 -12.52 24.76 -1.52
C LEU A 280 -11.77 26.01 -1.03
N PHE A 281 -11.03 25.82 0.06
CA PHE A 281 -10.02 26.76 0.58
C PHE A 281 -8.88 26.95 -0.43
N ARG A 282 -8.45 28.20 -0.63
CA ARG A 282 -7.27 28.56 -1.44
C ARG A 282 -6.03 28.74 -0.57
N PRO A 283 -4.87 28.16 -0.92
CA PRO A 283 -3.57 28.67 -0.49
C PRO A 283 -2.93 29.57 -1.56
N CYS A 284 -2.10 30.49 -1.06
CA CYS A 284 -1.39 31.53 -1.82
C CYS A 284 -0.24 30.98 -2.67
N ARG A 285 -0.06 31.58 -3.86
CA ARG A 285 1.10 31.40 -4.75
C ARG A 285 2.33 32.13 -4.21
N HIS A 286 3.49 31.47 -4.19
CA HIS A 286 4.80 32.14 -4.23
C HIS A 286 5.66 31.68 -5.42
N HIS A 287 6.44 32.64 -5.91
CA HIS A 287 7.19 32.64 -7.17
C HIS A 287 8.39 31.70 -7.17
N ARG A 288 8.61 31.00 -8.30
CA ARG A 288 9.87 30.28 -8.62
C ARG A 288 10.94 31.25 -9.13
N GLY A 289 12.14 31.15 -8.58
CA GLY A 289 13.40 31.64 -9.17
C GLY A 289 14.23 30.46 -9.68
N THR A 290 14.90 30.64 -10.82
CA THR A 290 15.69 29.60 -11.51
C THR A 290 17.17 29.71 -11.17
N HIS A 291 17.81 28.63 -10.70
CA HIS A 291 19.28 28.51 -10.69
C HIS A 291 19.76 27.10 -11.05
N ARG A 292 20.95 27.09 -11.67
CA ARG A 292 21.61 25.96 -12.35
C ARG A 292 22.17 24.92 -11.37
N SER A 293 22.10 23.65 -11.76
CA SER A 293 22.69 22.49 -11.09
C SER A 293 24.22 22.56 -11.07
N ALA A 294 24.81 22.34 -9.91
CA ALA A 294 26.23 22.06 -9.71
C ALA A 294 26.38 20.69 -9.03
N ASP A 295 27.30 19.88 -9.52
CA ASP A 295 27.56 18.53 -9.00
C ASP A 295 27.93 18.54 -7.51
N CYS A 296 27.27 17.67 -6.74
CA CYS A 296 27.43 17.53 -5.29
C CYS A 296 28.84 16.98 -4.96
N PRO A 297 29.67 17.67 -4.17
CA PRO A 297 30.99 17.17 -3.79
C PRO A 297 30.85 16.07 -2.74
N ARG A 298 31.32 14.85 -3.06
CA ARG A 298 31.45 13.75 -2.09
C ARG A 298 32.30 14.21 -0.90
N ALA A 299 31.72 14.22 0.30
CA ALA A 299 32.45 14.48 1.53
C ALA A 299 33.50 13.38 1.75
N ARG A 300 34.79 13.76 1.79
CA ARG A 300 35.87 12.88 2.26
C ARG A 300 35.74 12.73 3.76
N VAL A 301 35.42 11.52 4.20
CA VAL A 301 35.55 11.09 5.59
C VAL A 301 37.03 11.26 6.01
N GLY A 302 37.27 12.19 6.93
CA GLY A 302 38.60 12.45 7.48
C GLY A 302 39.01 11.34 8.43
N GLY A 303 39.97 10.52 8.01
CA GLY A 303 40.60 9.51 8.86
C GLY A 303 41.45 10.17 9.96
N HIS A 304 41.06 9.98 11.22
CA HIS A 304 41.92 10.25 12.37
C HIS A 304 43.09 9.27 12.38
N ARG A 305 44.31 9.76 12.10
CA ARG A 305 45.56 9.07 12.41
C ARG A 305 45.94 9.35 13.87
N ALA A 306 45.93 8.31 14.70
CA ALA A 306 46.72 8.28 15.92
C ALA A 306 48.21 8.13 15.54
N GLY A 307 49.03 9.09 15.95
CA GLY A 307 50.50 9.01 15.92
C GLY A 307 51.07 8.64 17.30
N PRO A 308 52.33 8.20 17.38
CA PRO A 308 52.81 7.32 18.45
C PRO A 308 53.41 8.04 19.67
N VAL A 309 53.43 7.25 20.76
CA VAL A 309 54.23 7.28 22.01
C VAL A 309 55.71 7.66 21.70
N VAL A 310 56.52 8.38 22.49
CA VAL A 310 57.05 8.19 23.87
C VAL A 310 57.87 9.45 24.28
N PRO A 311 58.37 9.60 25.53
CA PRO A 311 59.58 8.90 26.03
C PRO A 311 59.42 8.15 27.36
#